data_AF-A0A8I1QHY8-F1
#
_entry.id   AF-A0A8I1QHY8-F1
#
_cell.length_a   1.000
_cell.length_b   1.000
_cell.length_c   1.000
_cell.angle_alpha   90.00
_cell.angle_beta   90.00
_cell.angle_gamma   90.00
#
_symmetry.space_group_name_H-M   'P 1'
#
loop_
_entity.id
_entity.type
_entity.pdbx_description
1 polymer ?
#
loop_
_entity_poly.entity_id
_entity_poly.type
_entity_poly.pdbx_seq_one_letter_code
_entity_poly.pdbx_strand_id
1 'polypeptide(L)'
;MTEAEARRLIVEALHQTARSFNNPVVSARLQAPDGDLELGELELDSLDLVEWSVEIEKRSGAALDTADLAAATRLSDVVKTVMAKAG
;
A
#
# COMPACT_ATOMS: atom_id res chain seq x y z
N MET A 1 4.26 -13.85 -7.61
CA MET A 1 4.86 -12.70 -6.91
C MET A 1 5.22 -13.12 -5.49
N THR A 2 6.38 -12.70 -5.00
CA THR A 2 6.81 -12.90 -3.60
C THR A 2 6.28 -11.77 -2.71
N GLU A 3 6.29 -11.97 -1.39
CA GLU A 3 5.88 -10.95 -0.42
C GLU A 3 6.73 -9.68 -0.51
N ALA A 4 8.04 -9.83 -0.68
CA ALA A 4 8.97 -8.71 -0.84
C ALA A 4 8.68 -7.90 -2.13
N GLU A 5 8.38 -8.58 -3.23
CA GLU A 5 7.98 -7.93 -4.49
C GLU A 5 6.65 -7.19 -4.34
N ALA A 6 5.65 -7.82 -3.73
CA ALA A 6 4.33 -7.22 -3.47
C ALA A 6 4.46 -5.97 -2.59
N ARG A 7 5.20 -6.07 -1.48
CA ARG A 7 5.45 -4.96 -0.57
C ARG A 7 6.14 -3.80 -1.29
N ARG A 8 7.20 -4.09 -2.05
CA ARG A 8 7.92 -3.07 -2.80
C ARG A 8 7.00 -2.34 -3.78
N LEU A 9 6.20 -3.08 -4.53
CA LEU A 9 5.24 -2.52 -5.48
C LEU A 9 4.22 -1.60 -4.78
N ILE A 10 3.63 -2.07 -3.68
CA ILE A 10 2.64 -1.32 -2.89
C ILE A 10 3.24 -0.02 -2.35
N VAL A 11 4.47 -0.08 -1.81
CA VAL A 11 5.18 1.09 -1.31
C VAL A 11 5.55 2.05 -2.44
N GLU A 12 6.00 1.56 -3.59
CA GLU A 12 6.29 2.41 -4.75
C GLU A 12 5.03 3.08 -5.33
N ALA A 13 3.90 2.35 -5.38
CA ALA A 13 2.61 2.91 -5.76
C ALA A 13 2.19 4.04 -4.81
N LEU A 14 2.37 3.80 -3.51
CA LEU A 14 2.08 4.79 -2.46
C LEU A 14 2.93 6.05 -2.62
N HIS A 15 4.22 5.93 -2.93
CA HIS A 15 5.09 7.11 -3.18
C HIS A 15 4.68 7.90 -4.43
N GLN A 16 4.04 7.26 -5.41
CA GLN A 16 3.60 7.94 -6.63
C GLN A 16 2.28 8.68 -6.44
N THR A 17 1.37 8.14 -5.62
CA THR A 17 0.02 8.68 -5.44
C THR A 17 -0.08 9.62 -4.26
N ALA A 18 0.59 9.33 -3.14
CA ALA A 18 0.52 10.16 -1.95
C ALA A 18 1.30 11.46 -2.15
N ARG A 19 0.58 12.58 -2.17
CA ARG A 19 1.16 13.92 -2.35
C ARG A 19 1.81 14.48 -1.09
N SER A 20 1.70 13.79 0.05
CA SER A 20 2.21 14.29 1.33
C SER A 20 2.78 13.19 2.24
N PHE A 21 4.02 12.77 2.00
CA PHE A 21 4.83 12.17 3.07
C PHE A 21 5.74 13.21 3.71
N ASN A 22 5.17 14.06 4.57
CA ASN A 22 5.96 15.01 5.37
C ASN A 22 6.38 14.42 6.74
N ASN A 23 6.22 13.11 6.96
CA ASN A 23 6.64 12.44 8.18
C ASN A 23 7.86 11.51 7.94
N PRO A 24 9.09 11.93 8.33
CA PRO A 24 10.31 11.15 8.12
C PRO A 24 10.31 9.78 8.83
N VAL A 25 9.60 9.65 9.96
CA VAL A 25 9.54 8.41 10.75
C VAL A 25 8.73 7.35 10.02
N VAL A 26 7.60 7.75 9.43
CA VAL A 26 6.74 6.87 8.62
C VAL A 26 7.47 6.46 7.35
N SER A 27 8.17 7.39 6.69
CA SER A 27 8.97 7.10 5.49
C SER A 27 10.09 6.08 5.78
N ALA A 28 10.81 6.22 6.90
CA ALA A 28 11.85 5.27 7.29
C ALA A 28 11.31 3.85 7.53
N ARG A 29 10.14 3.72 8.17
CA ARG A 29 9.48 2.41 8.39
C ARG A 29 8.93 1.81 7.11
N LEU A 30 8.37 2.62 6.21
CA LEU A 30 7.92 2.17 4.89
C LEU A 30 9.07 1.53 4.08
N GLN A 31 10.28 2.06 4.20
CA GLN A 31 11.46 1.54 3.49
C GLN A 31 12.11 0.32 4.17
N ALA A 32 11.80 0.05 5.45
CA ALA A 32 12.34 -1.12 6.15
C ALA A 32 11.70 -2.42 5.61
N PRO A 33 12.47 -3.48 5.30
CA PRO A 33 11.93 -4.73 4.75
C PRO A 33 10.84 -5.36 5.61
N ASP A 34 11.04 -5.32 6.93
CA ASP A 34 10.11 -5.86 7.94
C ASP A 34 9.25 -4.75 8.58
N GLY A 35 9.25 -3.56 7.97
CA GLY A 35 8.50 -2.41 8.46
C GLY A 35 7.01 -2.62 8.22
N ASP A 36 6.28 -2.92 9.29
CA ASP A 36 4.81 -2.92 9.29
C ASP A 36 4.30 -1.69 10.03
N LEU A 37 3.29 -1.04 9.45
CA LEU A 37 2.73 0.21 9.95
C LEU A 37 1.22 0.21 9.78
N GLU A 38 0.53 0.95 10.65
CA GLU A 38 -0.90 1.09 10.57
C GLU A 38 -1.24 2.02 9.40
N LEU A 39 -2.22 1.67 8.59
CA LEU A 39 -2.64 2.50 7.45
C LEU A 39 -3.08 3.89 7.89
N GLY A 40 -3.61 4.03 9.11
CA GLY A 40 -3.93 5.32 9.71
C GLY A 40 -2.73 6.25 9.88
N GLU A 41 -1.51 5.70 10.02
CA GLU A 41 -0.26 6.50 10.09
C GLU A 41 0.10 7.14 8.74
N LEU A 42 -0.50 6.70 7.63
CA LEU A 42 -0.27 7.26 6.30
C LEU A 42 -1.11 8.51 6.03
N GLU A 43 -2.12 8.80 6.87
CA GLU A 43 -3.00 9.96 6.77
C GLU A 43 -3.61 10.16 5.36
N LEU A 44 -3.88 9.05 4.65
CA LEU A 44 -4.44 9.06 3.30
C LEU A 44 -5.90 9.52 3.34
N ASP A 45 -6.25 10.47 2.48
CA ASP A 45 -7.64 10.83 2.27
C ASP A 45 -8.36 9.81 1.34
N SER A 46 -9.67 9.99 1.15
CA SER A 46 -10.45 9.07 0.32
C SER A 46 -10.04 9.08 -1.15
N LEU A 47 -9.50 10.18 -1.67
CA LEU A 47 -8.99 10.28 -3.03
C LEU A 47 -7.63 9.58 -3.13
N ASP A 48 -6.75 9.77 -2.15
CA ASP A 48 -5.47 9.07 -2.06
C ASP A 48 -5.67 7.55 -2.05
N LEU A 49 -6.67 7.05 -1.32
CA LEU A 49 -7.00 5.61 -1.30
C LEU A 49 -7.46 5.10 -2.67
N VAL A 50 -8.27 5.87 -3.40
CA VAL A 50 -8.70 5.52 -4.77
C VAL A 50 -7.51 5.51 -5.73
N GLU A 51 -6.70 6.57 -5.71
CA GLU A 51 -5.54 6.69 -6.60
C GLU A 51 -4.54 5.56 -6.31
N TRP A 52 -4.32 5.24 -5.03
CA TRP A 52 -3.43 4.16 -4.61
C TRP A 52 -3.95 2.78 -5.01
N SER A 53 -5.24 2.47 -4.83
CA SER A 53 -5.80 1.17 -5.22
C SER A 53 -5.65 0.93 -6.72
N VAL A 54 -5.95 1.96 -7.53
CA VAL A 54 -5.81 1.93 -8.99
C VAL A 54 -4.34 1.73 -9.41
N GLU A 55 -3.40 2.39 -8.75
CA GLU A 55 -1.97 2.25 -9.07
C GLU A 55 -1.43 0.86 -8.69
N ILE A 56 -1.87 0.30 -7.55
CA ILE A 56 -1.53 -1.08 -7.18
C ILE A 56 -2.09 -2.06 -8.22
N GLU A 57 -3.37 -1.93 -8.59
CA GLU A 57 -4.01 -2.80 -9.58
C GLU A 57 -3.28 -2.76 -10.93
N LYS A 58 -2.95 -1.57 -11.43
CA LYS A 58 -2.18 -1.40 -12.69
C LYS A 58 -0.85 -2.13 -12.70
N ARG A 59 -0.14 -2.14 -11.57
CA ARG A 59 1.21 -2.72 -11.45
C ARG A 59 1.19 -4.21 -11.17
N SER A 60 0.23 -4.66 -10.36
CA SER A 60 0.17 -6.03 -9.85
C SER A 60 -0.74 -6.94 -10.68
N GLY A 61 -1.70 -6.37 -11.42
CA GLY A 61 -2.79 -7.10 -12.05
C GLY A 61 -3.85 -7.62 -11.08
N ALA A 62 -3.70 -7.38 -9.78
CA ALA A 62 -4.70 -7.76 -8.78
C ALA A 62 -5.83 -6.73 -8.74
N ALA A 63 -7.07 -7.20 -8.93
CA ALA A 63 -8.27 -6.38 -8.78
C ALA A 63 -8.43 -5.91 -7.33
N LEU A 64 -7.96 -4.69 -7.04
CA LEU A 64 -7.94 -4.10 -5.70
C LEU A 64 -8.80 -2.83 -5.70
N ASP A 65 -9.76 -2.75 -4.78
CA ASP A 65 -10.61 -1.58 -4.62
C ASP A 65 -10.41 -0.89 -3.25
N THR A 66 -11.16 0.20 -3.02
CA THR A 66 -11.07 0.93 -1.76
C THR A 66 -11.71 0.19 -0.59
N ALA A 67 -12.59 -0.78 -0.82
CA ALA A 67 -13.16 -1.60 0.25
C ALA A 67 -12.11 -2.60 0.77
N ASP A 68 -11.29 -3.16 -0.11
CA ASP A 68 -10.13 -3.97 0.27
C ASP A 68 -9.14 -3.17 1.14
N LEU A 69 -8.84 -1.92 0.74
CA LEU A 69 -7.97 -1.04 1.49
C LEU A 69 -8.57 -0.60 2.83
N ALA A 70 -9.88 -0.32 2.87
CA ALA A 70 -10.57 0.06 4.09
C ALA A 70 -10.69 -1.09 5.10
N ALA A 71 -10.65 -2.35 4.63
CA ALA A 71 -10.63 -3.54 5.48
C ALA A 71 -9.23 -3.82 6.06
N ALA A 72 -8.17 -3.30 5.44
CA ALA A 72 -6.81 -3.45 5.93
C ALA A 72 -6.57 -2.52 7.13
N THR A 73 -5.92 -3.04 8.17
CA THR A 73 -5.49 -2.21 9.31
C THR A 73 -4.02 -1.82 9.16
N ARG A 74 -3.22 -2.72 8.59
CA ARG A 74 -1.78 -2.55 8.43
C ARG A 74 -1.34 -2.72 6.99
N LEU A 75 -0.15 -2.23 6.67
CA LEU A 75 0.47 -2.41 5.36
C LEU A 75 0.60 -3.90 5.00
N SER A 76 0.94 -4.75 5.97
CA SER A 76 1.04 -6.20 5.76
C SER A 76 -0.30 -6.85 5.37
N ASP A 77 -1.44 -6.28 5.74
CA ASP A 77 -2.75 -6.77 5.31
C ASP A 77 -3.00 -6.47 3.83
N VAL A 78 -2.59 -5.27 3.36
CA VAL A 78 -2.66 -4.90 1.94
C VAL A 78 -1.78 -5.85 1.11
N VAL A 79 -0.58 -6.15 1.59
CA VAL A 79 0.33 -7.10 0.93
C VAL A 79 -0.31 -8.47 0.77
N LYS A 80 -0.91 -9.01 1.84
CA LYS A 80 -1.62 -10.30 1.80
C LYS A 80 -2.78 -10.28 0.82
N THR A 81 -3.58 -9.22 0.82
CA THR A 81 -4.72 -9.09 -0.10
C THR A 81 -4.27 -9.05 -1.56
N VAL A 82 -3.26 -8.25 -1.88
CA VAL A 82 -2.73 -8.17 -3.25
C VAL A 82 -2.14 -9.51 -3.68
N MET A 83 -1.37 -10.19 -2.83
CA MET A 83 -0.84 -11.52 -3.16
C MET A 83 -1.93 -12.57 -3.37
N ALA A 84 -3.01 -12.54 -2.57
CA ALA A 84 -4.14 -13.45 -2.70
C ALA A 84 -4.92 -13.23 -4.01
N LYS A 85 -4.94 -11.99 -4.52
CA LYS A 85 -5.67 -11.60 -5.74
C LYS A 85 -4.82 -11.59 -7.02
N ALA A 86 -3.49 -11.64 -6.91
CA ALA A 86 -2.56 -11.67 -8.04
C ALA A 86 -2.21 -13.08 -8.52
N GLY A 87 -2.76 -14.12 -7.90
CA GLY A 87 -2.60 -15.53 -8.29
C GLY A 87 -3.74 -16.01 -9.17
#